data_AF-A0A0R3SR47-F1
#
_entry.id   AF-A0A0R3SR47-F1
#
_cell.length_a   1.000
_cell.length_b   1.000
_cell.length_c   1.000
_cell.angle_alpha   90.00
_cell.angle_beta   90.00
_cell.angle_gamma   90.00
#
_symmetry.space_group_name_H-M   'P 1'
#
loop_
_entity.id
_entity.type
_entity.pdbx_description
1 polymer ?
#
loop_
_entity_poly.entity_id
_entity_poly.type
_entity_poly.pdbx_seq_one_letter_code
_entity_poly.pdbx_strand_id
1 'polypeptide(L)'
;MQASFLIHDDMIDGSPMRRGKPSWGLLQQREGHGLVGINDGLHMYMSVQQLLMSSLTNPQRSRCIEIIKLFGDCANATCLGQALDILGDIHFDLSDSNGVSQAKLPKTGQDRLRDVTLDRFAAIARWKTSHYSFVLPVLAGMLLADVKNATLFSNAKSILLEIGEYFQAQDDYLDVYGDANVTGKAGTDIADGKCSWNIATALEKASADQKNILNVSNNIFCLIFFPLSFI
;
A
#
# COMPACT_ATOMS: atom_id res chain seq x y z
N MET A 1 13.51 4.74 3.80
CA MET A 1 12.74 4.03 2.76
C MET A 1 11.25 4.34 2.90
N GLN A 2 10.60 4.00 4.01
CA GLN A 2 9.16 4.26 4.23
C GLN A 2 8.72 5.69 3.87
N ALA A 3 9.48 6.73 4.26
CA ALA A 3 9.13 8.11 3.93
C ALA A 3 9.02 8.38 2.41
N SER A 4 9.88 7.76 1.59
CA SER A 4 9.78 7.86 0.12
C SER A 4 8.46 7.27 -0.36
N PHE A 5 8.11 6.07 0.10
CA PHE A 5 6.88 5.41 -0.31
C PHE A 5 5.64 6.20 0.13
N LEU A 6 5.59 6.70 1.36
CA LEU A 6 4.46 7.50 1.83
C LEU A 6 4.27 8.80 1.05
N ILE A 7 5.37 9.48 0.66
CA ILE A 7 5.27 10.68 -0.18
C ILE A 7 4.64 10.35 -1.53
N HIS A 8 5.08 9.27 -2.18
CA HIS A 8 4.54 8.85 -3.47
C HIS A 8 3.12 8.31 -3.36
N ASP A 9 2.84 7.48 -2.36
CA ASP A 9 1.52 6.90 -2.05
C ASP A 9 0.49 8.00 -1.81
N ASP A 10 0.79 8.97 -0.94
CA ASP A 10 -0.10 10.12 -0.68
C ASP A 10 -0.43 10.91 -1.96
N MET A 11 0.52 10.99 -2.90
CA MET A 11 0.32 11.69 -4.17
C MET A 11 -0.48 10.86 -5.19
N ILE A 12 -0.27 9.54 -5.20
CA ILE A 12 -0.99 8.60 -6.08
C ILE A 12 -2.46 8.53 -5.65
N ASP A 13 -2.71 8.42 -4.35
CA ASP A 13 -4.06 8.27 -3.77
C ASP A 13 -4.74 9.62 -3.50
N GLY A 14 -4.08 10.75 -3.77
CA GLY A 14 -4.65 12.07 -3.49
C GLY A 14 -4.93 12.32 -2.00
N SER A 15 -4.22 11.62 -1.11
CA SER A 15 -4.44 11.65 0.34
C SER A 15 -4.23 13.06 0.92
N PRO A 16 -5.19 13.61 1.67
CA PRO A 16 -5.09 14.98 2.19
C PRO A 16 -4.20 15.10 3.43
N MET A 17 -4.03 14.01 4.19
CA MET A 17 -3.40 14.04 5.52
C MET A 17 -2.58 12.78 5.78
N ARG A 18 -1.42 12.96 6.41
CA ARG A 18 -0.56 11.89 6.89
C ARG A 18 0.03 12.29 8.25
N ARG A 19 -0.13 11.43 9.26
CA ARG A 19 0.39 11.63 10.63
C ARG A 19 -0.08 12.97 11.26
N GLY A 20 -1.36 13.29 11.08
CA GLY A 20 -2.00 14.48 11.65
C GLY A 20 -1.60 15.81 10.99
N LYS A 21 -0.92 15.77 9.84
CA LYS A 21 -0.50 16.95 9.07
C LYS A 21 -0.87 16.79 7.60
N PRO A 22 -0.98 17.88 6.82
CA PRO A 22 -1.16 17.78 5.38
C PRO A 22 -0.10 16.85 4.76
N SER A 23 -0.50 16.01 3.81
CA SER A 23 0.45 15.18 3.07
C SER A 23 1.50 16.04 2.37
N TRP A 24 2.70 15.49 2.17
CA TRP A 24 3.83 16.27 1.63
C TRP A 24 3.50 16.82 0.23
N GLY A 25 2.97 15.98 -0.66
CA GLY A 25 2.59 16.39 -2.01
C GLY A 25 1.56 17.51 -2.02
N LEU A 26 0.52 17.41 -1.19
CA LEU A 26 -0.51 18.44 -1.08
C LEU A 26 0.05 19.76 -0.53
N LEU A 27 0.93 19.69 0.48
CA LEU A 27 1.59 20.87 1.01
C LEU A 27 2.39 21.59 -0.09
N GLN A 28 3.20 20.85 -0.85
CA GLN A 28 4.00 21.44 -1.93
C GLN A 28 3.15 22.07 -3.03
N GLN A 29 2.02 21.47 -3.39
CA GLN A 29 1.07 22.05 -4.34
C GLN A 29 0.48 23.36 -3.82
N ARG A 30 0.10 23.42 -2.52
CA ARG A 30 -0.46 24.63 -1.89
C ARG A 30 0.54 25.79 -1.84
N GLU A 31 1.83 25.49 -1.67
CA GLU A 31 2.91 26.48 -1.68
C GLU A 31 3.33 26.92 -3.11
N GLY A 32 2.68 26.38 -4.15
CA GLY A 32 2.95 26.74 -5.54
C GLY A 32 4.16 26.02 -6.16
N HIS A 33 4.68 24.96 -5.53
CA HIS A 33 5.81 24.18 -6.04
C HIS A 33 5.40 23.04 -7.00
N GLY A 34 4.10 22.91 -7.30
CA GLY A 34 3.59 21.90 -8.22
C GLY A 34 3.84 20.47 -7.73
N LEU A 35 4.37 19.61 -8.61
CA LEU A 35 4.58 18.18 -8.33
C LEU A 35 5.97 17.84 -7.77
N VAL A 36 6.66 18.79 -7.12
CA VAL A 36 8.01 18.60 -6.57
C VAL A 36 8.10 17.41 -5.60
N GLY A 37 6.99 17.06 -4.91
CA GLY A 37 6.91 15.89 -4.04
C GLY A 37 7.31 14.57 -4.73
N ILE A 38 7.13 14.44 -6.04
CA ILE A 38 7.61 13.29 -6.82
C ILE A 38 9.14 13.17 -6.72
N ASN A 39 9.83 14.29 -6.96
CA ASN A 39 11.29 14.35 -6.89
C ASN A 39 11.77 14.20 -5.43
N ASP A 40 11.07 14.79 -4.47
CA ASP A 40 11.45 14.69 -3.04
C ASP A 40 11.37 13.25 -2.54
N GLY A 41 10.31 12.52 -2.91
CA GLY A 41 10.19 11.09 -2.61
C GLY A 41 11.36 10.30 -3.22
N LEU A 42 11.68 10.53 -4.50
CA LEU A 42 12.83 9.88 -5.16
C LEU A 42 14.14 10.21 -4.43
N HIS A 43 14.34 11.47 -4.06
CA HIS A 43 15.53 11.92 -3.34
C HIS A 43 15.67 11.23 -1.97
N MET A 44 14.56 11.05 -1.23
CA MET A 44 14.55 10.29 0.03
C MET A 44 15.02 8.83 -0.18
N TYR A 45 14.60 8.17 -1.26
CA TYR A 45 15.09 6.83 -1.57
C TYR A 45 16.57 6.82 -1.99
N MET A 46 16.99 7.78 -2.82
CA MET A 46 18.40 7.93 -3.21
C MET A 46 19.31 8.18 -1.99
N SER A 47 18.87 8.99 -1.01
CA SER A 47 19.62 9.20 0.23
C SER A 47 19.82 7.91 1.02
N VAL A 48 18.82 7.02 1.06
CA VAL A 48 18.97 5.68 1.68
C VAL A 48 20.06 4.88 0.97
N GLN A 49 20.05 4.86 -0.37
CA GLN A 49 21.07 4.16 -1.15
C GLN A 49 22.47 4.75 -0.93
N GLN A 50 22.61 6.07 -0.88
CA GLN A 50 23.90 6.72 -0.59
C GLN A 50 24.43 6.34 0.80
N LEU A 51 23.57 6.32 1.83
CA LEU A 51 23.95 5.90 3.18
C LEU A 51 24.41 4.44 3.19
N LEU A 52 23.66 3.53 2.55
CA LEU A 52 24.05 2.13 2.45
C LEU A 52 25.37 1.95 1.70
N MET A 53 25.56 2.65 0.58
CA MET A 53 26.78 2.59 -0.21
C MET A 53 27.99 3.15 0.55
N SER A 54 27.83 4.18 1.38
CA SER A 54 28.92 4.72 2.22
C SER A 54 29.48 3.68 3.20
N SER A 55 28.64 2.71 3.61
CA SER A 55 29.06 1.62 4.49
C SER A 55 30.00 0.60 3.83
N LEU A 56 30.13 0.61 2.49
CA LEU A 56 31.04 -0.28 1.75
C LEU A 56 32.52 0.01 2.01
N THR A 57 32.84 1.13 2.65
CA THR A 57 34.19 1.44 3.15
C THR A 57 34.58 0.59 4.37
N ASN A 58 33.62 -0.13 4.97
CA ASN A 58 33.83 -1.01 6.12
C ASN A 58 34.54 -2.32 5.71
N PRO A 59 35.47 -2.85 6.53
CA PRO A 59 36.07 -4.17 6.34
C PRO A 59 35.06 -5.32 6.16
N GLN A 60 33.82 -5.16 6.65
CA GLN A 60 32.72 -6.13 6.55
C GLN A 60 31.91 -5.99 5.25
N ARG A 61 32.58 -5.62 4.14
CA ARG A 61 31.97 -5.28 2.84
C ARG A 61 30.96 -6.32 2.31
N SER A 62 31.20 -7.61 2.53
CA SER A 62 30.29 -8.67 2.06
C SER A 62 28.89 -8.52 2.65
N ARG A 63 28.78 -8.23 3.96
CA ARG A 63 27.49 -8.05 4.63
C ARG A 63 26.78 -6.77 4.17
N CYS A 64 27.54 -5.70 3.96
CA CYS A 64 27.00 -4.47 3.41
C CYS A 64 26.36 -4.69 2.03
N ILE A 65 26.98 -5.51 1.17
CA ILE A 65 26.42 -5.86 -0.15
C ILE A 65 25.09 -6.62 -0.01
N GLU A 66 25.02 -7.59 0.91
CA GLU A 66 23.77 -8.33 1.18
C GLU A 66 22.64 -7.43 1.67
N ILE A 67 22.95 -6.46 2.54
CA ILE A 67 21.98 -5.48 3.03
C ILE A 67 21.54 -4.52 1.91
N ILE A 68 22.47 -4.01 1.09
CA ILE A 68 22.14 -3.17 -0.08
C ILE A 68 21.19 -3.92 -1.01
N LYS A 69 21.51 -5.19 -1.32
CA LYS A 69 20.66 -6.05 -2.14
C LYS A 69 19.28 -6.23 -1.52
N LEU A 70 19.20 -6.51 -0.22
CA LEU A 70 17.93 -6.67 0.49
C LEU A 70 17.05 -5.41 0.41
N PHE A 71 17.64 -4.23 0.58
CA PHE A 71 16.93 -2.96 0.43
C PHE A 71 16.39 -2.76 -0.99
N GLY A 72 17.20 -3.06 -2.01
CA GLY A 72 16.79 -2.98 -3.41
C GLY A 72 15.67 -3.97 -3.76
N ASP A 73 15.80 -5.23 -3.32
CA ASP A 73 14.80 -6.27 -3.54
C ASP A 73 13.46 -5.92 -2.90
N CYS A 74 13.47 -5.42 -1.65
CA CYS A 74 12.25 -5.02 -0.96
C CYS A 74 11.62 -3.76 -1.57
N ALA A 75 12.43 -2.79 -2.03
CA ALA A 75 11.89 -1.63 -2.73
C ALA A 75 11.20 -2.02 -4.05
N ASN A 76 11.83 -2.92 -4.82
CA ASN A 76 11.24 -3.43 -6.05
C ASN A 76 9.95 -4.21 -5.79
N ALA A 77 9.93 -5.07 -4.77
CA ALA A 77 8.73 -5.76 -4.32
C ALA A 77 7.60 -4.79 -3.97
N THR A 78 7.89 -3.71 -3.24
CA THR A 78 6.89 -2.67 -2.91
C THR A 78 6.39 -1.93 -4.14
N CYS A 79 7.25 -1.59 -5.10
CA CYS A 79 6.80 -0.98 -6.36
C CYS A 79 5.88 -1.91 -7.16
N LEU A 80 6.19 -3.22 -7.21
CA LEU A 80 5.32 -4.20 -7.86
C LEU A 80 3.98 -4.32 -7.13
N GLY A 81 3.99 -4.31 -5.80
CA GLY A 81 2.78 -4.28 -4.97
C GLY A 81 1.93 -3.03 -5.21
N GLN A 82 2.56 -1.85 -5.29
CA GLN A 82 1.88 -0.60 -5.62
C GLN A 82 1.26 -0.66 -7.02
N ALA A 83 1.93 -1.26 -8.00
CA ALA A 83 1.36 -1.44 -9.33
C ALA A 83 0.13 -2.36 -9.30
N LEU A 84 0.15 -3.43 -8.51
CA LEU A 84 -1.00 -4.33 -8.34
C LEU A 84 -2.20 -3.64 -7.67
N ASP A 85 -1.92 -2.76 -6.71
CA ASP A 85 -2.88 -1.93 -5.98
C ASP A 85 -3.56 -0.95 -6.95
N ILE A 86 -2.78 -0.09 -7.62
CA ILE A 86 -3.30 0.91 -8.58
C ILE A 86 -4.07 0.25 -9.73
N LEU A 87 -3.56 -0.84 -10.29
CA LEU A 87 -4.26 -1.58 -11.36
C LEU A 87 -5.48 -2.36 -10.85
N GLY A 88 -5.68 -2.40 -9.53
CA GLY A 88 -6.85 -2.97 -8.87
C GLY A 88 -7.94 -1.97 -8.57
N ASP A 89 -7.63 -0.68 -8.67
CA ASP A 89 -8.57 0.38 -8.38
C ASP A 89 -9.74 0.33 -9.36
N ILE A 90 -10.94 0.25 -8.80
CA ILE A 90 -12.18 0.34 -9.56
C ILE A 90 -12.42 1.83 -9.79
N HIS A 91 -11.87 2.39 -10.87
CA HIS A 91 -12.12 3.80 -11.20
C HIS A 91 -13.63 4.07 -11.28
N PHE A 92 -14.12 4.90 -10.35
CA PHE A 92 -15.42 5.54 -10.48
C PHE A 92 -15.31 6.59 -11.59
N ASP A 93 -15.90 6.33 -12.76
CA ASP A 93 -16.11 7.36 -13.79
C ASP A 93 -16.95 8.50 -13.18
N LEU A 94 -16.27 9.54 -12.68
CA LEU A 94 -16.90 10.75 -12.16
C LEU A 94 -16.73 11.97 -13.09
N SER A 95 -16.20 11.79 -14.31
CA SER A 95 -16.04 12.89 -15.26
C SER A 95 -16.76 12.62 -16.58
N ASP A 96 -17.98 13.14 -16.65
CA ASP A 96 -18.42 13.81 -17.87
C ASP A 96 -17.68 15.17 -17.92
N SER A 97 -17.19 15.56 -19.10
CA SER A 97 -16.51 16.82 -19.42
C SER A 97 -15.12 17.10 -18.79
N ASN A 98 -14.05 16.69 -19.47
CA ASN A 98 -12.88 17.54 -19.85
C ASN A 98 -11.62 16.70 -20.20
N GLY A 99 -11.68 16.01 -21.35
CA GLY A 99 -10.62 16.14 -22.37
C GLY A 99 -9.19 15.64 -22.09
N VAL A 100 -8.94 14.74 -21.14
CA VAL A 100 -7.66 14.01 -21.09
C VAL A 100 -7.94 12.51 -21.10
N SER A 101 -7.54 11.84 -22.18
CA SER A 101 -7.60 10.38 -22.31
C SER A 101 -6.80 9.71 -21.20
N GLN A 102 -7.47 9.33 -20.11
CA GLN A 102 -6.99 8.25 -19.25
C GLN A 102 -7.19 6.93 -19.99
N ALA A 103 -6.25 6.00 -19.83
CA ALA A 103 -6.32 4.68 -20.44
C ALA A 103 -7.66 4.02 -20.04
N LYS A 104 -8.56 3.86 -21.02
CA LYS A 104 -9.84 3.16 -20.84
C LYS A 104 -9.57 1.73 -20.39
N LEU A 105 -9.65 1.46 -19.10
CA LEU A 105 -9.91 0.11 -18.61
C LEU A 105 -11.41 -0.16 -18.83
N PRO A 106 -11.78 -1.15 -19.64
CA PRO A 106 -13.16 -1.30 -20.09
C PRO A 106 -13.95 -2.12 -19.06
N LYS A 107 -14.80 -1.52 -18.22
CA LYS A 107 -15.88 -2.27 -17.56
C LYS A 107 -17.15 -1.44 -17.40
N THR A 108 -17.95 -1.43 -18.47
CA THR A 108 -19.38 -1.12 -18.39
C THR A 108 -20.07 -2.10 -17.42
N GLY A 109 -20.72 -1.56 -16.39
CA GLY A 109 -22.04 -1.95 -15.90
C GLY A 109 -22.26 -3.28 -15.17
N GLN A 110 -21.38 -4.28 -15.22
CA GLN A 110 -21.70 -5.59 -14.61
C GLN A 110 -20.54 -6.35 -13.96
N ASP A 111 -19.30 -5.86 -14.03
CA ASP A 111 -18.13 -6.64 -13.61
C ASP A 111 -17.08 -5.84 -12.82
N ARG A 112 -17.54 -4.79 -12.12
CA ARG A 112 -16.68 -3.85 -11.36
C ARG A 112 -15.98 -4.50 -10.17
N LEU A 113 -16.67 -5.40 -9.47
CA LEU A 113 -16.17 -6.06 -8.25
C LEU A 113 -15.51 -7.42 -8.52
N ARG A 114 -15.46 -7.90 -9.76
CA ARG A 114 -14.96 -9.26 -10.05
C ARG A 114 -13.51 -9.48 -9.70
N ASP A 115 -12.71 -8.44 -9.83
CA ASP A 115 -11.28 -8.53 -9.56
C ASP A 115 -10.96 -8.21 -8.10
N VAL A 116 -11.97 -7.92 -7.26
CA VAL A 116 -11.83 -7.72 -5.82
C VAL A 116 -12.00 -9.07 -5.12
N THR A 117 -10.89 -9.71 -4.82
CA THR A 117 -10.85 -11.03 -4.18
C THR A 117 -9.87 -11.02 -3.01
N LEU A 118 -10.05 -11.93 -2.06
CA LEU A 118 -9.10 -12.11 -0.96
C LEU A 118 -7.71 -12.51 -1.48
N ASP A 119 -7.62 -13.30 -2.55
CA ASP A 119 -6.35 -13.64 -3.19
C ASP A 119 -5.62 -12.40 -3.74
N ARG A 120 -6.36 -11.46 -4.33
CA ARG A 120 -5.79 -10.21 -4.83
C ARG A 120 -5.35 -9.31 -3.69
N PHE A 121 -6.17 -9.17 -2.65
CA PHE A 121 -5.80 -8.45 -1.43
C PHE A 121 -4.52 -9.04 -0.83
N ALA A 122 -4.44 -10.36 -0.64
CA ALA A 122 -3.28 -11.04 -0.08
C ALA A 122 -2.03 -10.79 -0.95
N ALA A 123 -2.16 -10.81 -2.28
CA ALA A 123 -1.06 -10.46 -3.17
C ALA A 123 -0.62 -9.00 -3.00
N ILE A 124 -1.55 -8.04 -2.94
CA ILE A 124 -1.25 -6.62 -2.70
C ILE A 124 -0.53 -6.46 -1.37
N ALA A 125 -1.12 -6.95 -0.27
CA ALA A 125 -0.57 -6.84 1.08
C ALA A 125 0.84 -7.45 1.17
N ARG A 126 1.03 -8.63 0.59
CA ARG A 126 2.32 -9.32 0.54
C ARG A 126 3.42 -8.48 -0.11
N TRP A 127 3.15 -7.90 -1.28
CA TRP A 127 4.16 -7.20 -2.07
C TRP A 127 4.29 -5.72 -1.67
N LYS A 128 3.18 -4.99 -1.52
CA LYS A 128 3.13 -3.57 -1.15
C LYS A 128 3.64 -3.36 0.28
N THR A 129 3.26 -4.23 1.21
CA THR A 129 3.41 -3.95 2.65
C THR A 129 4.36 -4.90 3.37
N SER A 130 4.18 -6.22 3.25
CA SER A 130 4.94 -7.17 4.08
C SER A 130 6.45 -7.11 3.87
N HIS A 131 6.90 -6.92 2.61
CA HIS A 131 8.32 -6.95 2.27
C HIS A 131 9.12 -5.81 2.93
N TYR A 132 8.72 -4.56 2.75
CA TYR A 132 9.49 -3.45 3.30
C TYR A 132 9.21 -3.20 4.79
N SER A 133 8.01 -3.55 5.28
CA SER A 133 7.59 -3.24 6.66
C SER A 133 8.06 -4.26 7.67
N PHE A 134 8.10 -5.55 7.31
CA PHE A 134 8.39 -6.63 8.25
C PHE A 134 9.61 -7.46 7.85
N VAL A 135 9.65 -7.91 6.59
CA VAL A 135 10.76 -8.74 6.06
C VAL A 135 12.08 -7.96 6.10
N LEU A 136 12.11 -6.77 5.51
CA LEU A 136 13.31 -5.92 5.43
C LEU A 136 13.98 -5.65 6.80
N PRO A 137 13.32 -5.06 7.81
CA PRO A 137 13.99 -4.71 9.06
C PRO A 137 14.52 -5.92 9.82
N VAL A 138 13.78 -7.04 9.84
CA VAL A 138 14.22 -8.25 10.56
C VAL A 138 15.38 -8.92 9.87
N LEU A 139 15.32 -9.10 8.55
CA LEU A 139 16.40 -9.76 7.79
C LEU A 139 17.66 -8.89 7.75
N ALA A 140 17.52 -7.56 7.67
CA ALA A 140 18.64 -6.66 7.84
C ALA A 140 19.29 -6.82 9.23
N GLY A 141 18.48 -6.94 10.29
CA GLY A 141 18.94 -7.23 11.64
C GLY A 141 19.68 -8.58 11.74
N MET A 142 19.15 -9.63 11.11
CA MET A 142 19.80 -10.94 11.05
C MET A 142 21.15 -10.91 10.33
N LEU A 143 21.25 -10.17 9.22
CA LEU A 143 22.51 -9.96 8.49
C LEU A 143 23.54 -9.18 9.34
N LEU A 144 23.10 -8.15 10.05
CA LEU A 144 23.95 -7.37 10.95
C LEU A 144 24.45 -8.21 12.13
N ALA A 145 23.60 -9.10 12.66
CA ALA A 145 23.94 -10.06 13.71
C ALA A 145 24.74 -11.28 13.23
N ASP A 146 25.14 -11.30 11.95
CA ASP A 146 25.94 -12.37 11.33
C ASP A 146 25.29 -13.76 11.36
N VAL A 147 23.95 -13.83 11.33
CA VAL A 147 23.22 -15.09 11.20
C VAL A 147 23.55 -15.73 9.84
N LYS A 148 23.94 -17.01 9.82
CA LYS A 148 24.30 -17.75 8.59
C LYS A 148 23.31 -18.84 8.18
N ASN A 149 22.41 -19.22 9.07
CA ASN A 149 21.51 -20.35 8.84
C ASN A 149 20.37 -19.95 7.89
N ALA A 150 20.41 -20.44 6.66
CA ALA A 150 19.40 -20.16 5.63
C ALA A 150 17.97 -20.59 6.02
N THR A 151 17.83 -21.67 6.81
CA THR A 151 16.52 -22.11 7.32
C THR A 151 15.93 -21.07 8.27
N LEU A 152 16.74 -20.42 9.11
CA LEU A 152 16.26 -19.33 9.97
C LEU A 152 15.77 -18.14 9.15
N PHE A 153 16.46 -17.77 8.07
CA PHE A 153 16.00 -16.72 7.15
C PHE A 153 14.68 -17.09 6.48
N SER A 154 14.55 -18.33 6.01
CA SER A 154 13.31 -18.83 5.38
C SER A 154 12.14 -18.80 6.37
N ASN A 155 12.33 -19.32 7.58
CA ASN A 155 11.30 -19.34 8.62
C ASN A 155 10.88 -17.94 9.04
N ALA A 156 11.86 -17.04 9.28
CA ALA A 156 11.58 -15.65 9.60
C ALA A 156 10.77 -14.99 8.48
N LYS A 157 11.20 -15.15 7.21
CA LYS A 157 10.50 -14.57 6.06
C LYS A 157 9.05 -15.05 5.97
N SER A 158 8.80 -16.36 6.11
CA SER A 158 7.43 -16.90 6.06
C SER A 158 6.54 -16.27 7.13
N ILE A 159 7.00 -16.19 8.38
CA ILE A 159 6.24 -15.58 9.48
C ILE A 159 5.98 -14.09 9.21
N LEU A 160 7.00 -13.35 8.76
CA LEU A 160 6.91 -11.90 8.55
C LEU A 160 5.99 -11.53 7.39
N LEU A 161 5.84 -12.42 6.40
CA LEU A 161 4.90 -12.22 5.30
C LEU A 161 3.45 -12.28 5.79
N GLU A 162 3.12 -13.25 6.63
CA GLU A 162 1.79 -13.40 7.26
C GLU A 162 1.48 -12.24 8.21
N ILE A 163 2.46 -11.82 9.03
CA ILE A 163 2.29 -10.65 9.91
C ILE A 163 2.00 -9.40 9.09
N GLY A 164 2.70 -9.22 7.96
CA GLY A 164 2.49 -8.08 7.09
C GLY A 164 1.13 -8.09 6.39
N GLU A 165 0.61 -9.27 6.05
CA GLU A 165 -0.75 -9.40 5.50
C GLU A 165 -1.81 -9.00 6.55
N TYR A 166 -1.68 -9.52 7.77
CA TYR A 166 -2.53 -9.11 8.90
C TYR A 166 -2.44 -7.61 9.16
N PHE A 167 -1.23 -7.04 9.13
CA PHE A 167 -1.03 -5.61 9.32
C PHE A 167 -1.74 -4.78 8.25
N GLN A 168 -1.71 -5.21 6.99
CA GLN A 168 -2.45 -4.51 5.94
C GLN A 168 -3.96 -4.63 6.14
N ALA A 169 -4.47 -5.81 6.52
CA ALA A 169 -5.90 -5.97 6.82
C ALA A 169 -6.35 -5.05 7.97
N GLN A 170 -5.48 -4.86 8.98
CA GLN A 170 -5.72 -3.90 10.04
C GLN A 170 -5.70 -2.44 9.54
N ASP A 171 -4.76 -2.07 8.66
CA ASP A 171 -4.71 -0.73 8.07
C ASP A 171 -5.98 -0.42 7.26
N ASP A 172 -6.45 -1.36 6.44
CA ASP A 172 -7.70 -1.26 5.67
C ASP A 172 -8.91 -1.16 6.60
N TYR A 173 -8.97 -1.97 7.67
CA TYR A 173 -10.03 -1.87 8.67
C TYR A 173 -10.07 -0.48 9.32
N LEU A 174 -8.91 0.04 9.72
CA LEU A 174 -8.79 1.36 10.34
C LEU A 174 -9.05 2.50 9.35
N ASP A 175 -8.88 2.26 8.04
CA ASP A 175 -9.24 3.22 7.01
C ASP A 175 -10.75 3.51 7.02
N VAL A 176 -11.58 2.46 7.19
CA VAL A 176 -13.04 2.58 7.18
C VAL A 176 -13.61 2.90 8.56
N TYR A 177 -13.11 2.25 9.61
CA TYR A 177 -13.72 2.29 10.94
C TYR A 177 -12.88 3.02 12.00
N GLY A 178 -11.66 3.43 11.66
CA GLY A 178 -10.77 4.13 12.59
C GLY A 178 -11.17 5.58 12.82
N ASP A 179 -10.94 6.08 14.04
CA ASP A 179 -11.03 7.51 14.33
C ASP A 179 -9.84 8.23 13.69
N ALA A 180 -10.11 9.14 12.75
CA ALA A 180 -9.10 9.95 12.06
C ALA A 180 -8.20 10.75 13.01
N ASN A 181 -8.68 11.12 14.19
CA ASN A 181 -7.87 11.80 15.21
C ASN A 181 -6.82 10.88 15.85
N VAL A 182 -7.07 9.57 15.86
CA VAL A 182 -6.16 8.54 16.39
C VAL A 182 -5.25 8.01 15.29
N THR A 183 -5.80 7.68 14.12
CA THR A 183 -5.02 7.14 12.99
C THR A 183 -4.14 8.21 12.34
N GLY A 184 -4.51 9.49 12.46
CA GLY A 184 -3.79 10.61 11.86
C GLY A 184 -3.84 10.62 10.33
N LYS A 185 -4.77 9.87 9.72
CA LYS A 185 -5.12 9.89 8.29
C LYS A 185 -6.64 9.87 8.13
N ALA A 186 -7.15 10.47 7.06
CA ALA A 186 -8.55 10.30 6.66
C ALA A 186 -8.62 9.07 5.76
N GLY A 187 -9.60 8.19 5.97
CA GLY A 187 -9.80 7.03 5.11
C GLY A 187 -10.30 7.41 3.74
N THR A 188 -9.73 6.81 2.70
CA THR A 188 -10.08 7.06 1.30
C THR A 188 -10.37 5.78 0.52
N ASP A 189 -10.10 4.59 1.07
CA ASP A 189 -10.14 3.31 0.34
C ASP A 189 -11.46 3.07 -0.39
N ILE A 190 -12.59 3.42 0.26
CA ILE A 190 -13.92 3.25 -0.32
C ILE A 190 -14.15 4.21 -1.49
N ALA A 191 -13.76 5.48 -1.33
CA ALA A 191 -13.94 6.50 -2.36
C ALA A 191 -13.04 6.23 -3.57
N ASP A 192 -11.84 5.69 -3.32
CA ASP A 192 -10.86 5.37 -4.34
C ASP A 192 -11.12 4.01 -5.01
N GLY A 193 -12.08 3.22 -4.49
CA GLY A 193 -12.43 1.92 -5.05
C GLY A 193 -11.32 0.88 -4.90
N LYS A 194 -10.55 0.97 -3.80
CA LYS A 194 -9.41 0.07 -3.52
C LYS A 194 -9.88 -1.36 -3.32
N CYS A 195 -9.01 -2.30 -3.68
CA CYS A 195 -9.17 -3.73 -3.36
C CYS A 195 -8.80 -4.00 -1.88
N SER A 196 -9.52 -3.37 -0.95
CA SER A 196 -9.26 -3.51 0.48
C SER A 196 -9.83 -4.81 1.07
N TRP A 197 -9.27 -5.23 2.20
CA TRP A 197 -9.72 -6.40 2.96
C TRP A 197 -11.21 -6.33 3.25
N ASN A 198 -11.72 -5.17 3.66
CA ASN A 198 -13.13 -4.98 4.01
C ASN A 198 -14.07 -5.36 2.86
N ILE A 199 -13.80 -4.88 1.64
CA ILE A 199 -14.66 -5.15 0.48
C ILE A 199 -14.48 -6.59 -0.03
N ALA A 200 -13.25 -7.11 -0.02
CA ALA A 200 -12.97 -8.48 -0.41
C ALA A 200 -13.69 -9.50 0.51
N THR A 201 -13.62 -9.30 1.83
CA THR A 201 -14.34 -10.12 2.81
C THR A 201 -15.85 -9.95 2.71
N ALA A 202 -16.35 -8.73 2.52
CA ALA A 202 -17.78 -8.50 2.33
C ALA A 202 -18.30 -9.24 1.09
N LEU A 203 -17.58 -9.22 -0.03
CA LEU A 203 -17.97 -9.91 -1.26
C LEU A 203 -17.90 -11.44 -1.14
N GLU A 204 -16.99 -11.98 -0.34
CA GLU A 204 -16.97 -13.41 -0.06
C GLU A 204 -18.22 -13.85 0.72
N LYS A 205 -18.60 -13.08 1.75
CA LYS A 205 -19.66 -13.45 2.71
C LYS A 205 -21.07 -12.99 2.29
N ALA A 206 -21.19 -11.99 1.41
CA ALA A 206 -22.46 -11.36 1.07
C ALA A 206 -23.43 -12.28 0.29
N SER A 207 -24.72 -12.16 0.59
CA SER A 207 -25.80 -12.75 -0.20
C SER A 207 -25.88 -12.12 -1.61
N ALA A 208 -26.64 -12.74 -2.52
CA ALA A 208 -26.86 -12.17 -3.86
C ALA A 208 -27.46 -10.75 -3.81
N ASP A 209 -28.41 -10.51 -2.90
CA ASP A 209 -29.02 -9.19 -2.72
C ASP A 209 -28.01 -8.17 -2.19
N GLN A 210 -27.20 -8.54 -1.20
CA GLN A 210 -26.14 -7.67 -0.66
C GLN A 210 -25.08 -7.35 -1.73
N LYS A 211 -24.69 -8.33 -2.56
CA LYS A 211 -23.80 -8.11 -3.71
C LYS A 211 -24.39 -7.16 -4.73
N ASN A 212 -25.69 -7.24 -4.99
CA ASN A 212 -26.38 -6.29 -5.86
C ASN A 212 -26.33 -4.88 -5.28
N ILE A 213 -26.54 -4.71 -3.97
CA ILE A 213 -26.42 -3.41 -3.33
C ILE A 213 -24.98 -2.87 -3.45
N LEU A 214 -23.96 -3.70 -3.22
CA LEU A 214 -22.55 -3.33 -3.37
C LEU A 214 -22.19 -2.96 -4.84
N ASN A 215 -22.80 -3.61 -5.83
CA ASN A 215 -22.58 -3.33 -7.25
C ASN A 215 -23.31 -2.08 -7.77
N VAL A 216 -24.53 -1.82 -7.30
CA VAL A 216 -25.41 -0.75 -7.77
C VAL A 216 -25.08 0.58 -7.10
N SER A 217 -24.61 0.53 -5.85
CA SER A 217 -24.27 1.71 -5.10
C SER A 217 -22.89 2.21 -5.53
N ASN A 218 -22.84 3.24 -6.39
CA ASN A 218 -21.70 4.16 -6.47
C ASN A 218 -21.45 4.92 -5.14
N ASN A 219 -22.02 4.45 -4.02
CA ASN A 219 -22.16 5.15 -2.77
C ASN A 219 -21.62 4.26 -1.65
N ILE A 220 -20.45 4.67 -1.18
CA ILE A 220 -19.87 4.77 0.18
C ILE A 220 -20.61 4.12 1.39
N PHE A 221 -21.93 3.91 1.33
CA PHE A 221 -22.76 3.57 2.48
C PHE A 221 -22.81 2.08 2.84
N CYS A 222 -22.47 1.15 1.94
CA CYS A 222 -22.77 -0.27 2.21
C CYS A 222 -21.81 -0.97 3.17
N LEU A 223 -20.54 -0.61 3.21
CA LEU A 223 -19.60 -1.20 4.17
C LEU A 223 -19.87 -0.71 5.60
N ILE A 224 -20.30 0.54 5.77
CA ILE A 224 -20.61 1.16 7.08
C ILE A 224 -21.73 0.41 7.83
N PHE A 225 -22.62 -0.29 7.12
CA PHE A 225 -23.76 -1.00 7.71
C PHE A 225 -23.62 -2.53 7.76
N PHE A 226 -22.47 -3.10 7.37
CA PHE A 226 -22.22 -4.52 7.67
C PHE A 226 -21.93 -4.66 9.17
N PRO A 227 -22.80 -5.35 9.94
CA PRO A 227 -22.58 -5.46 11.37
C PRO A 227 -21.29 -6.24 11.64
N LEU A 228 -20.51 -5.76 12.61
CA LEU A 228 -19.27 -6.38 13.15
C LEU A 228 -19.43 -7.88 13.47
N SER A 229 -20.65 -8.39 13.63
CA SER A 229 -20.92 -9.82 13.84
C SER A 229 -20.62 -10.71 12.62
N PHE A 230 -20.28 -10.13 11.46
CA PHE A 230 -19.97 -10.87 10.23
C PHE A 230 -18.54 -10.64 9.70
N ILE A 231 -17.79 -9.69 10.25
CA ILE A 231 -16.37 -9.44 9.90
C ILE A 231 -15.50 -10.29 10.81
#